data_AF-A0A7D5C7D0-F1
#
_entry.id   AF-A0A7D5C7D0-F1
#
_cell.length_a   1.000
_cell.length_b   1.000
_cell.length_c   1.000
_cell.angle_alpha   90.00
_cell.angle_beta   90.00
_cell.angle_gamma   90.00
#
_symmetry.space_group_name_H-M   'P 1'
#
loop_
_entity.id
_entity.type
_entity.pdbx_description
1 polymer ?
#
loop_
_entity_poly.entity_id
_entity_poly.type
_entity_poly.pdbx_seq_one_letter_code
_entity_poly.pdbx_strand_id
1 'polypeptide(L)'
;MITVQGSVLAIVVSVTLIATQLAATNYESRMSTLLLRTREFRYLFALFIGSIFLDIGIYLSLGQLQHPAVSGFLYASLLLFMLTLGSVYWFAKEMVTQATPEELVGRFTEMVSADEYIRDAESLAAKPESNSHTLQPLFRFTMTALSQNEYSVAMSGGDHYVTYCEKILGEVGDRGLLEQESFGAKEELFGPVLKDHLHKITLHAAEKDESQIRTKAIAGQVALAEQAVGMDSYSRIPRQAVSGIENTIRESPNSRRGHPALNNCWNAIGDLTILAADSEHSTFMLTIRTTIDSWLGETIRNVEGPGWLSGSSRKLFESLCEAHETILSEVGEEHRLADFGPTDLHKDGRDTPIAPIEQLRYCRQALFEVTSVFLEDRIDRGRWLPAAGNYKREWKKLIITTAESGATEMAIDLCEVLIQMAYIENDAEIPVADRFSPQGVTPTNPNEVTQWARELSEIAAETDEAVVAQAFSNILSHEQIEDNPGLFILSNSDDPAYEDAYRFDLNIDGYSHLNTRENYPEAIMALREAVQPEEERETASE
;
A
#
# COMPACT_ATOMS: atom_id res chain seq x y z
N MET A 1 44.22 8.35 46.54
CA MET A 1 43.29 9.05 45.63
C MET A 1 43.16 8.34 44.29
N ILE A 2 44.28 8.02 43.60
CA ILE A 2 44.29 7.26 42.33
C ILE A 2 43.44 5.96 42.39
N THR A 3 43.60 5.15 43.44
CA THR A 3 42.82 3.91 43.64
C THR A 3 41.32 4.18 43.82
N VAL A 4 40.94 5.28 44.46
CA VAL A 4 39.54 5.67 44.68
C VAL A 4 38.92 6.19 43.37
N GLN A 5 39.63 7.06 42.63
CA GLN A 5 39.18 7.56 41.33
C GLN A 5 39.05 6.43 40.29
N GLY A 6 40.03 5.53 40.24
CA GLY A 6 39.96 4.33 39.37
C GLY A 6 38.81 3.41 39.74
N SER A 7 38.52 3.24 41.04
CA SER A 7 37.37 2.45 41.50
C SER A 7 36.03 3.10 41.16
N VAL A 8 35.91 4.43 41.33
CA VAL A 8 34.69 5.17 40.97
C VAL A 8 34.43 5.10 39.46
N LEU A 9 35.46 5.30 38.63
CA LEU A 9 35.32 5.13 37.18
C LEU A 9 34.88 3.71 36.82
N ALA A 10 35.53 2.71 37.39
CA ALA A 10 35.20 1.31 37.12
C ALA A 10 33.76 0.98 37.51
N ILE A 11 33.29 1.46 38.67
CA ILE A 11 31.90 1.27 39.11
C ILE A 11 30.93 1.98 38.18
N VAL A 12 31.15 3.26 37.85
CA VAL A 12 30.25 4.02 36.98
C VAL A 12 30.17 3.39 35.59
N VAL A 13 31.32 3.07 34.98
CA VAL A 13 31.36 2.40 33.67
C VAL A 13 30.70 1.03 33.73
N SER A 14 30.93 0.24 34.79
CA SER A 14 30.33 -1.08 34.92
C SER A 14 28.82 -1.01 35.13
N VAL A 15 28.32 -0.13 36.01
CA VAL A 15 26.88 0.02 36.27
C VAL A 15 26.17 0.57 35.04
N THR A 16 26.76 1.55 34.36
CA THR A 16 26.22 2.07 33.10
C THR A 16 26.20 1.00 32.02
N LEU A 17 27.30 0.26 31.81
CA LEU A 17 27.34 -0.85 30.86
C LEU A 17 26.32 -1.93 31.19
N ILE A 18 26.17 -2.30 32.46
CA ILE A 18 25.22 -3.33 32.90
C ILE A 18 23.78 -2.85 32.72
N ALA A 19 23.45 -1.61 33.12
CA ALA A 19 22.11 -1.04 32.96
C ALA A 19 21.74 -0.90 31.47
N THR A 20 22.68 -0.46 30.64
CA THR A 20 22.52 -0.39 29.19
C THR A 20 22.42 -1.77 28.55
N GLN A 21 23.24 -2.73 28.99
CA GLN A 21 23.13 -4.11 28.52
C GLN A 21 21.77 -4.67 28.87
N LEU A 22 21.29 -4.53 30.11
CA LEU A 22 19.95 -4.95 30.52
C LEU A 22 18.85 -4.31 29.66
N ALA A 23 18.90 -2.99 29.46
CA ALA A 23 17.92 -2.28 28.62
C ALA A 23 17.98 -2.74 27.15
N ALA A 24 19.18 -2.84 26.55
CA ALA A 24 19.34 -3.23 25.15
C ALA A 24 19.13 -4.74 24.92
N THR A 25 19.52 -5.62 25.85
CA THR A 25 19.32 -7.07 25.73
C THR A 25 17.85 -7.46 25.80
N ASN A 26 17.00 -6.63 26.41
CA ASN A 26 15.56 -6.86 26.42
C ASN A 26 14.91 -6.71 25.02
N TYR A 27 15.57 -6.00 24.08
CA TYR A 27 15.06 -5.78 22.72
C TYR A 27 16.00 -6.31 21.63
N GLU A 28 17.28 -5.92 21.62
CA GLU A 28 18.32 -6.54 20.79
C GLU A 28 19.76 -6.27 21.27
N SER A 29 20.57 -7.33 21.40
CA SER A 29 21.96 -7.24 21.90
C SER A 29 22.89 -6.34 21.07
N ARG A 30 22.62 -6.11 19.78
CA ARG A 30 23.46 -5.27 18.90
C ARG A 30 23.27 -3.77 19.15
N MET A 31 22.15 -3.35 19.76
CA MET A 31 21.95 -1.94 20.15
C MET A 31 22.82 -1.51 21.33
N SER A 32 23.31 -2.47 22.14
CA SER A 32 24.11 -2.19 23.35
C SER A 32 25.45 -1.49 23.07
N THR A 33 26.04 -1.67 21.87
CA THR A 33 27.33 -1.08 21.51
C THR A 33 27.25 0.38 21.06
N LEU A 34 26.05 0.91 20.76
CA LEU A 34 25.88 2.28 20.27
C LEU A 34 26.19 3.34 21.34
N LEU A 35 25.93 3.04 22.61
CA LEU A 35 26.15 3.99 23.71
C LEU A 35 27.64 4.18 24.08
N LEU A 36 28.50 3.22 23.74
CA LEU A 36 29.96 3.31 23.92
C LEU A 36 30.63 4.27 22.92
N ARG A 37 29.93 4.69 21.86
CA ARG A 37 30.47 5.55 20.81
C ARG A 37 30.18 7.05 21.05
N THR A 38 29.43 7.38 22.09
CA THR A 38 28.99 8.74 22.44
C THR A 38 30.16 9.68 22.75
N ARG A 39 30.01 10.96 22.38
CA ARG A 39 31.05 12.00 22.59
C ARG A 39 31.26 12.27 24.07
N GLU A 40 30.20 12.11 24.84
CA GLU A 40 30.07 12.30 26.28
C GLU A 40 30.87 11.23 27.04
N PHE A 41 30.79 9.96 26.61
CA PHE A 41 31.63 8.89 27.14
C PHE A 41 33.12 9.18 26.89
N ARG A 42 33.49 9.62 25.68
CA ARG A 42 34.88 9.98 25.35
C ARG A 42 35.39 11.14 26.20
N TYR A 43 34.56 12.16 26.44
CA TYR A 43 34.92 13.31 27.28
C TYR A 43 35.10 12.90 28.74
N LEU A 44 34.18 12.13 29.30
CA LEU A 44 34.29 11.60 30.67
C LEU A 44 35.55 10.75 30.82
N PHE A 45 35.81 9.84 29.87
CA PHE A 45 36.98 8.97 29.87
C PHE A 45 38.28 9.77 29.77
N ALA A 46 38.33 10.79 28.91
CA ALA A 46 39.48 11.70 28.79
C ALA A 46 39.72 12.51 30.08
N LEU A 47 38.66 13.01 30.73
CA LEU A 47 38.75 13.78 31.96
C LEU A 47 39.27 12.91 33.13
N PHE A 48 38.83 11.65 33.20
CA PHE A 48 39.35 10.68 34.17
C PHE A 48 40.81 10.31 33.91
N ILE A 49 41.21 10.08 32.66
CA ILE A 49 42.61 9.85 32.31
C ILE A 49 43.46 11.06 32.74
N GLY A 50 43.01 12.28 32.44
CA GLY A 50 43.65 13.52 32.86
C GLY A 50 43.78 13.63 34.39
N SER A 51 42.75 13.24 35.13
CA SER A 51 42.75 13.20 36.60
C SER A 51 43.81 12.26 37.15
N ILE A 52 43.91 11.05 36.59
CA ILE A 52 44.87 10.03 37.01
C ILE A 52 46.30 10.50 36.75
N PHE A 53 46.57 11.09 35.57
CA PHE A 53 47.90 11.64 35.26
C PHE A 53 48.29 12.81 36.17
N LEU A 54 47.35 13.70 36.50
CA LEU A 54 47.59 14.82 37.41
C LEU A 54 47.87 14.34 38.83
N ASP A 55 47.12 13.35 39.32
CA ASP A 55 47.33 12.75 40.64
C ASP A 55 48.64 11.96 40.73
N ILE A 56 49.06 11.26 39.66
CA ILE A 56 50.39 10.64 39.57
C ILE A 56 51.48 11.73 39.60
N GLY A 57 51.27 12.83 38.89
CA GLY A 57 52.18 13.99 38.90
C GLY A 57 52.35 14.59 40.29
N ILE A 58 51.27 14.71 41.06
CA ILE A 58 51.29 15.16 42.46
C ILE A 58 52.04 14.16 43.34
N TYR A 59 51.77 12.86 43.18
CA TYR A 59 52.43 11.80 43.94
C TYR A 59 53.95 11.78 43.71
N LEU A 60 54.39 11.91 42.47
CA LEU A 60 55.82 11.99 42.13
C LEU A 60 56.46 13.28 42.66
N SER A 61 55.70 14.38 42.71
CA SER A 61 56.18 15.69 43.20
C SER A 61 56.20 15.81 44.73
N LEU A 62 55.42 14.98 45.45
CA LEU A 62 55.37 14.94 46.92
C LEU A 62 56.71 14.53 47.57
N GLY A 63 57.59 13.87 46.82
CA GLY A 63 58.97 13.56 47.25
C GLY A 63 59.89 14.80 47.33
N GLN A 64 59.48 15.95 46.77
CA GLN A 64 60.22 17.21 46.79
C GLN A 64 59.45 18.25 47.62
N LEU A 65 59.48 18.08 48.94
CA LEU A 65 58.79 18.96 49.89
C LEU A 65 59.42 20.36 49.90
N GLN A 66 58.60 21.39 49.57
CA GLN A 66 58.76 22.86 49.73
C GLN A 66 58.83 23.70 48.44
N HIS A 67 57.89 23.53 47.51
CA HIS A 67 57.66 24.52 46.43
C HIS A 67 56.18 24.95 46.38
N PRO A 68 55.87 26.25 46.18
CA PRO A 68 54.49 26.76 45.97
C PRO A 68 53.78 26.16 44.74
N ALA A 69 54.50 25.40 43.91
CA ALA A 69 53.91 24.57 42.86
C ALA A 69 53.02 23.46 43.44
N VAL A 70 53.37 22.88 44.59
CA VAL A 70 52.62 21.75 45.19
C VAL A 70 51.23 22.19 45.65
N SER A 71 51.09 23.39 46.23
CA SER A 71 49.77 23.94 46.58
C SER A 71 48.93 24.26 45.34
N GLY A 72 49.55 24.78 44.27
CA GLY A 72 48.89 24.98 42.97
C GLY A 72 48.35 23.67 42.39
N PHE A 73 49.12 22.59 42.44
CA PHE A 73 48.66 21.27 41.99
C PHE A 73 47.55 20.68 42.89
N LEU A 74 47.58 20.93 44.20
CA LEU A 74 46.50 20.50 45.10
C LEU A 74 45.18 21.22 44.80
N TYR A 75 45.21 22.53 44.54
CA TYR A 75 44.01 23.25 44.11
C TYR A 75 43.52 22.79 42.73
N ALA A 76 44.43 22.51 41.80
CA ALA A 76 44.10 21.95 40.49
C ALA A 76 43.45 20.56 40.62
N SER A 77 43.98 19.68 41.48
CA SER A 77 43.40 18.35 41.76
C SER A 77 42.02 18.46 42.40
N LEU A 78 41.81 19.38 43.35
CA LEU A 78 40.49 19.62 43.95
C LEU A 78 39.47 20.13 42.92
N LEU A 79 39.87 21.07 42.06
CA LEU A 79 39.00 21.60 41.00
C LEU A 79 38.67 20.50 39.98
N LEU A 80 39.65 19.69 39.60
CA LEU A 80 39.48 18.59 38.67
C LEU A 80 38.65 17.44 39.29
N PHE A 81 38.74 17.24 40.60
CA PHE A 81 37.85 16.35 41.35
C PHE A 81 36.39 16.84 41.33
N MET A 82 36.16 18.13 41.54
CA MET A 82 34.80 18.69 41.44
C MET A 82 34.25 18.62 40.01
N LEU A 83 35.10 18.84 39.00
CA LEU A 83 34.74 18.67 37.58
C LEU A 83 34.42 17.21 37.25
N THR A 84 35.25 16.25 37.65
CA THR A 84 34.99 14.82 37.45
C THR A 84 33.68 14.41 38.12
N LEU A 85 33.43 14.83 39.36
CA LEU A 85 32.18 14.54 40.06
C LEU A 85 30.96 15.12 39.34
N GLY A 86 31.05 16.39 38.90
CA GLY A 86 30.00 17.03 38.11
C GLY A 86 29.76 16.34 36.76
N SER A 87 30.83 15.96 36.07
CA SER A 87 30.75 15.22 34.81
C SER A 87 30.20 13.80 34.97
N VAL A 88 30.51 13.10 36.07
CA VAL A 88 29.91 11.79 36.39
C VAL A 88 28.42 11.92 36.63
N TYR A 89 27.99 12.94 37.39
CA TYR A 89 26.57 13.19 37.62
C TYR A 89 25.84 13.51 36.31
N TRP A 90 26.42 14.39 35.49
CA TRP A 90 25.84 14.75 34.20
C TRP A 90 25.80 13.54 33.26
N PHE A 91 26.88 12.77 33.16
CA PHE A 91 26.94 11.53 32.41
C PHE A 91 25.93 10.48 32.91
N ALA A 92 25.76 10.31 34.22
CA ALA A 92 24.79 9.36 34.76
C ALA A 92 23.35 9.80 34.45
N LYS A 93 23.02 11.08 34.61
CA LYS A 93 21.72 11.63 34.24
C LYS A 93 21.45 11.46 32.75
N GLU A 94 22.45 11.77 31.94
CA GLU A 94 22.39 11.67 30.49
C GLU A 94 22.26 10.20 30.06
N MET A 95 23.03 9.27 30.62
CA MET A 95 22.94 7.83 30.36
C MET A 95 21.60 7.22 30.79
N VAL A 96 21.01 7.67 31.91
CA VAL A 96 19.66 7.23 32.31
C VAL A 96 18.61 7.73 31.31
N THR A 97 18.80 8.94 30.77
CA THR A 97 17.92 9.51 29.74
C THR A 97 18.14 8.85 28.38
N GLN A 98 19.38 8.47 28.06
CA GLN A 98 19.80 7.85 26.81
C GLN A 98 19.63 6.33 26.77
N ALA A 99 19.40 5.69 27.91
CA ALA A 99 19.07 4.26 28.00
C ALA A 99 17.58 3.98 27.82
N THR A 100 16.76 5.01 27.55
CA THR A 100 15.36 4.79 27.18
C THR A 100 15.30 4.10 25.81
N PRO A 101 14.40 3.13 25.62
CA PRO A 101 14.24 2.42 24.36
C PRO A 101 14.05 3.34 23.15
N GLU A 102 13.35 4.46 23.32
CA GLU A 102 13.06 5.44 22.27
C GLU A 102 14.31 6.21 21.82
N GLU A 103 15.17 6.64 22.75
CA GLU A 103 16.40 7.39 22.44
C GLU A 103 17.48 6.46 21.83
N LEU A 104 17.47 5.18 22.20
CA LEU A 104 18.30 4.15 21.56
C LEU A 104 17.98 3.97 20.08
N VAL A 105 16.69 3.98 19.73
CA VAL A 105 16.22 3.91 18.35
C VAL A 105 16.62 5.14 17.56
N GLY A 106 16.37 6.35 18.09
CA GLY A 106 16.75 7.60 17.42
C GLY A 106 18.22 7.62 17.05
N ARG A 107 19.10 7.21 17.96
CA ARG A 107 20.55 7.16 17.71
C ARG A 107 20.99 6.10 16.72
N PHE A 108 20.31 4.97 16.68
CA PHE A 108 20.57 3.97 15.65
C PHE A 108 20.33 4.57 14.27
N THR A 109 19.21 5.27 14.08
CA THR A 109 18.87 5.94 12.82
C THR A 109 19.78 7.14 12.50
N GLU A 110 20.38 7.78 13.50
CA GLU A 110 21.36 8.85 13.28
C GLU A 110 22.75 8.32 12.89
N MET A 111 23.13 7.12 13.32
CA MET A 111 24.48 6.58 13.11
C MET A 111 24.66 5.80 11.82
N VAL A 112 23.60 5.18 11.29
CA VAL A 112 23.69 4.45 10.02
C VAL A 112 23.61 5.44 8.86
N SER A 113 24.70 5.55 8.09
CA SER A 113 24.75 6.40 6.89
C SER A 113 24.12 5.72 5.67
N ALA A 114 23.72 6.49 4.65
CA ALA A 114 23.28 5.90 3.38
C ALA A 114 24.36 5.05 2.71
N ASP A 115 25.64 5.38 2.87
CA ASP A 115 26.74 4.56 2.33
C ASP A 115 26.78 3.16 2.97
N GLU A 116 26.54 3.09 4.28
CA GLU A 116 26.47 1.82 5.00
C GLU A 116 25.21 1.05 4.60
N TYR A 117 24.07 1.73 4.49
CA TYR A 117 22.82 1.13 4.03
C TYR A 117 22.93 0.52 2.63
N ILE A 118 23.45 1.29 1.66
CA ILE A 118 23.60 0.83 0.27
C ILE A 118 24.54 -0.36 0.19
N ARG A 119 25.71 -0.28 0.84
CA ARG A 119 26.71 -1.36 0.82
C ARG A 119 26.15 -2.65 1.42
N ASP A 120 25.44 -2.54 2.53
CA ASP A 120 24.88 -3.70 3.21
C ASP A 120 23.71 -4.29 2.40
N ALA A 121 22.87 -3.46 1.77
CA ALA A 121 21.83 -3.90 0.85
C ALA A 121 22.40 -4.62 -0.39
N GLU A 122 23.49 -4.10 -0.98
CA GLU A 122 24.20 -4.78 -2.07
C GLU A 122 24.76 -6.14 -1.62
N SER A 123 25.30 -6.20 -0.40
CA SER A 123 25.80 -7.45 0.16
C SER A 123 24.69 -8.47 0.41
N LEU A 124 23.51 -8.02 0.82
CA LEU A 124 22.32 -8.84 1.06
C LEU A 124 21.82 -9.44 -0.26
N ALA A 125 21.64 -8.61 -1.28
CA ALA A 125 21.21 -9.09 -2.59
C ALA A 125 22.19 -10.09 -3.22
N ALA A 126 23.49 -9.93 -2.97
CA ALA A 126 24.50 -10.87 -3.44
C ALA A 126 24.47 -12.22 -2.70
N LYS A 127 24.17 -12.22 -1.39
CA LYS A 127 24.12 -13.42 -0.53
C LYS A 127 23.05 -13.29 0.58
N PRO A 128 21.78 -13.61 0.27
CA PRO A 128 20.68 -13.43 1.20
C PRO A 128 20.81 -14.26 2.48
N GLU A 129 21.38 -15.47 2.37
CA GLU A 129 21.48 -16.42 3.48
C GLU A 129 22.55 -16.04 4.53
N SER A 130 23.52 -15.17 4.17
CA SER A 130 24.69 -14.87 5.00
C SER A 130 24.72 -13.44 5.52
N ASN A 131 23.90 -12.55 4.95
CA ASN A 131 23.89 -11.13 5.29
C ASN A 131 22.51 -10.74 5.84
N SER A 132 22.48 -9.72 6.71
CA SER A 132 21.24 -9.20 7.30
C SER A 132 21.06 -7.76 6.87
N HIS A 133 19.82 -7.37 6.58
CA HIS A 133 19.49 -5.98 6.25
C HIS A 133 19.91 -5.02 7.38
N THR A 134 20.37 -3.82 7.05
CA THR A 134 20.87 -2.85 8.04
C THR A 134 19.80 -2.45 9.05
N LEU A 135 18.53 -2.40 8.63
CA LEU A 135 17.39 -2.12 9.52
C LEU A 135 16.86 -3.34 10.30
N GLN A 136 17.47 -4.53 10.16
CA GLN A 136 17.07 -5.72 10.91
C GLN A 136 17.04 -5.49 12.44
N PRO A 137 18.00 -4.76 13.05
CA PRO A 137 17.96 -4.39 14.46
C PRO A 137 16.70 -3.65 14.86
N LEU A 138 16.36 -2.61 14.10
CA LEU A 138 15.21 -1.76 14.38
C LEU A 138 13.89 -2.51 14.18
N PHE A 139 13.82 -3.34 13.15
CA PHE A 139 12.68 -4.25 12.95
C PHE A 139 12.49 -5.18 14.14
N ARG A 140 13.55 -5.85 14.60
CA ARG A 140 13.48 -6.76 15.77
C ARG A 140 13.12 -6.03 17.05
N PHE A 141 13.63 -4.82 17.24
CA PHE A 141 13.27 -3.96 18.36
C PHE A 141 11.76 -3.70 18.36
N THR A 142 11.20 -3.21 17.25
CA THR A 142 9.77 -2.91 17.12
C THR A 142 8.92 -4.14 17.34
N MET A 143 9.29 -5.28 16.74
CA MET A 143 8.59 -6.55 16.91
C MET A 143 8.62 -7.06 18.35
N THR A 144 9.76 -6.90 19.04
CA THR A 144 9.92 -7.31 20.44
C THR A 144 9.08 -6.43 21.35
N ALA A 145 9.08 -5.11 21.14
CA ALA A 145 8.24 -4.17 21.87
C ALA A 145 6.74 -4.49 21.69
N LEU A 146 6.30 -4.78 20.45
CA LEU A 146 4.94 -5.26 20.17
C LEU A 146 4.63 -6.56 20.89
N SER A 147 5.54 -7.53 20.86
CA SER A 147 5.37 -8.83 21.52
C SER A 147 5.20 -8.68 23.04
N GLN A 148 5.95 -7.75 23.64
CA GLN A 148 5.93 -7.44 25.08
C GLN A 148 4.77 -6.52 25.50
N ASN A 149 3.92 -6.08 24.56
CA ASN A 149 2.82 -5.14 24.75
C ASN A 149 3.28 -3.73 25.19
N GLU A 150 4.49 -3.33 24.80
CA GLU A 150 5.05 -2.00 25.05
C GLU A 150 4.74 -1.07 23.87
N TYR A 151 3.47 -0.72 23.71
CA TYR A 151 2.97 -0.11 22.47
C TYR A 151 3.53 1.30 22.20
N SER A 152 3.84 2.09 23.23
CA SER A 152 4.51 3.39 23.04
C SER A 152 5.92 3.24 22.48
N VAL A 153 6.65 2.22 22.96
CA VAL A 153 8.00 1.90 22.51
C VAL A 153 7.97 1.37 21.08
N ALA A 154 7.02 0.48 20.79
CA ALA A 154 6.81 -0.06 19.45
C ALA A 154 6.40 1.04 18.45
N MET A 155 5.56 1.99 18.87
CA MET A 155 5.19 3.15 18.05
C MET A 155 6.43 3.99 17.73
N SER A 156 7.22 4.36 18.75
CA SER A 156 8.46 5.10 18.53
C SER A 156 9.42 4.35 17.60
N GLY A 157 9.54 3.03 17.77
CA GLY A 157 10.29 2.17 16.87
C GLY A 157 9.82 2.26 15.41
N GLY A 158 8.51 2.15 15.19
CA GLY A 158 7.88 2.27 13.86
C GLY A 158 8.04 3.66 13.24
N ASP A 159 7.91 4.72 14.03
CA ASP A 159 8.07 6.12 13.59
C ASP A 159 9.47 6.36 13.03
N HIS A 160 10.49 6.05 13.84
CA HIS A 160 11.87 6.18 13.41
C HIS A 160 12.21 5.26 12.24
N TYR A 161 11.55 4.09 12.14
CA TYR A 161 11.74 3.17 11.03
C TYR A 161 11.30 3.79 9.69
N VAL A 162 10.08 4.34 9.61
CA VAL A 162 9.56 4.97 8.39
C VAL A 162 10.33 6.25 8.08
N THR A 163 10.51 7.15 9.06
CA THR A 163 11.24 8.42 8.85
C THR A 163 12.69 8.20 8.41
N TYR A 164 13.36 7.17 8.93
CA TYR A 164 14.69 6.84 8.45
C TYR A 164 14.68 6.32 7.01
N CYS A 165 13.70 5.48 6.63
CA CYS A 165 13.56 5.02 5.26
C CYS A 165 13.32 6.20 4.30
N GLU A 166 12.48 7.17 4.67
CA GLU A 166 12.23 8.39 3.87
C GLU A 166 13.51 9.22 3.69
N LYS A 167 14.29 9.38 4.77
CA LYS A 167 15.57 10.08 4.72
C LYS A 167 16.55 9.38 3.77
N ILE A 168 16.71 8.07 3.91
CA ILE A 168 17.62 7.30 3.06
C ILE A 168 17.16 7.29 1.61
N LEU A 169 15.85 7.22 1.36
CA LEU A 169 15.29 7.34 0.03
C LEU A 169 15.68 8.68 -0.61
N GLY A 170 15.58 9.78 0.14
CA GLY A 170 16.08 11.09 -0.30
C GLY A 170 17.56 11.08 -0.63
N GLU A 171 18.41 10.55 0.26
CA GLU A 171 19.85 10.49 0.01
C GLU A 171 20.23 9.59 -1.18
N VAL A 172 19.47 8.52 -1.44
CA VAL A 172 19.66 7.62 -2.59
C VAL A 172 19.18 8.29 -3.88
N GLY A 173 18.04 8.99 -3.82
CA GLY A 173 17.49 9.78 -4.93
C GLY A 173 18.45 10.90 -5.38
N ASP A 174 18.98 11.68 -4.44
CA ASP A 174 19.97 12.75 -4.72
C ASP A 174 21.24 12.25 -5.43
N ARG A 175 21.53 10.95 -5.33
CA ARG A 175 22.70 10.30 -5.96
C ARG A 175 22.40 9.72 -7.33
N GLY A 176 21.18 9.88 -7.86
CA GLY A 176 20.75 9.29 -9.14
C GLY A 176 20.73 7.76 -9.11
N LEU A 177 20.70 7.17 -7.91
CA LEU A 177 20.83 5.73 -7.78
C LEU A 177 19.55 4.99 -8.14
N LEU A 178 18.39 5.65 -8.15
CA LEU A 178 17.06 5.09 -8.45
C LEU A 178 16.85 4.73 -9.94
N GLU A 179 17.70 5.25 -10.82
CA GLU A 179 17.60 5.09 -12.27
C GLU A 179 17.74 3.63 -12.74
N GLN A 180 17.02 3.28 -13.80
CA GLN A 180 16.88 1.91 -14.32
C GLN A 180 18.22 1.23 -14.68
N GLU A 181 19.20 1.99 -15.20
CA GLU A 181 20.54 1.47 -15.57
C GLU A 181 21.43 1.20 -14.35
N SER A 182 21.15 1.87 -13.23
CA SER A 182 21.92 1.77 -11.97
C SER A 182 21.58 0.53 -11.15
N PHE A 183 20.53 -0.21 -11.54
CA PHE A 183 19.71 -1.06 -10.68
C PHE A 183 19.70 -2.56 -11.05
N GLY A 184 20.82 -3.13 -11.48
CA GLY A 184 21.08 -4.57 -11.31
C GLY A 184 21.49 -4.88 -9.85
N ALA A 185 21.14 -6.05 -9.29
CA ALA A 185 21.38 -6.47 -7.88
C ALA A 185 20.85 -5.54 -6.77
N LYS A 186 20.57 -4.26 -7.03
CA LYS A 186 20.03 -3.27 -6.09
C LYS A 186 18.50 -3.30 -5.95
N GLU A 187 17.86 -4.24 -6.65
CA GLU A 187 16.41 -4.49 -6.62
C GLU A 187 15.87 -4.77 -5.20
N GLU A 188 16.76 -4.98 -4.22
CA GLU A 188 16.42 -5.20 -2.81
C GLU A 188 16.78 -4.05 -1.86
N LEU A 189 17.10 -2.84 -2.34
CA LEU A 189 17.40 -1.72 -1.42
C LEU A 189 16.28 -1.51 -0.39
N PHE A 190 15.04 -1.36 -0.86
CA PHE A 190 13.86 -1.25 0.00
C PHE A 190 12.98 -2.51 -0.01
N GLY A 191 13.37 -3.55 -0.78
CA GLY A 191 12.61 -4.79 -0.91
C GLY A 191 12.32 -5.47 0.42
N PRO A 192 13.32 -5.78 1.27
CA PRO A 192 13.12 -6.36 2.59
C PRO A 192 12.30 -5.46 3.53
N VAL A 193 12.43 -4.14 3.39
CA VAL A 193 11.70 -3.16 4.20
C VAL A 193 10.20 -3.22 3.89
N LEU A 194 9.86 -3.10 2.60
CA LEU A 194 8.48 -3.01 2.13
C LEU A 194 7.79 -4.39 2.12
N LYS A 195 8.44 -5.40 1.55
CA LYS A 195 7.85 -6.73 1.35
C LYS A 195 7.81 -7.57 2.62
N ASP A 196 8.75 -7.35 3.56
CA ASP A 196 8.89 -8.20 4.74
C ASP A 196 8.68 -7.45 6.05
N HIS A 197 9.47 -6.42 6.34
CA HIS A 197 9.48 -5.79 7.66
C HIS A 197 8.17 -5.05 7.97
N LEU A 198 7.74 -4.11 7.12
CA LEU A 198 6.51 -3.33 7.35
C LEU A 198 5.26 -4.21 7.31
N HIS A 199 5.24 -5.18 6.39
CA HIS A 199 4.23 -6.23 6.33
C HIS A 199 4.12 -7.01 7.67
N LYS A 200 5.22 -7.57 8.18
CA LYS A 200 5.23 -8.33 9.45
C LYS A 200 4.86 -7.47 10.66
N ILE A 201 5.30 -6.21 10.71
CA ILE A 201 4.88 -5.26 11.75
C ILE A 201 3.36 -5.07 11.69
N THR A 202 2.79 -4.96 10.49
CA THR A 202 1.36 -4.75 10.28
C THR A 202 0.54 -5.95 10.76
N LEU A 203 0.94 -7.16 10.39
CA LEU A 203 0.28 -8.40 10.85
C LEU A 203 0.34 -8.54 12.37
N HIS A 204 1.52 -8.35 12.96
CA HIS A 204 1.67 -8.52 14.39
C HIS A 204 0.94 -7.43 15.19
N ALA A 205 0.89 -6.20 14.69
CA ALA A 205 0.06 -5.15 15.26
C ALA A 205 -1.45 -5.47 15.14
N ALA A 206 -1.88 -6.12 14.06
CA ALA A 206 -3.26 -6.61 13.92
C ALA A 206 -3.58 -7.72 14.91
N GLU A 207 -2.68 -8.68 15.13
CA GLU A 207 -2.84 -9.75 16.14
C GLU A 207 -2.99 -9.19 17.57
N LYS A 208 -2.31 -8.07 17.85
CA LYS A 208 -2.31 -7.38 19.14
C LYS A 208 -3.43 -6.34 19.31
N ASP A 209 -4.30 -6.18 18.30
CA ASP A 209 -5.37 -5.16 18.26
C ASP A 209 -4.85 -3.70 18.33
N GLU A 210 -3.59 -3.46 17.94
CA GLU A 210 -2.93 -2.14 17.98
C GLU A 210 -3.13 -1.34 16.68
N SER A 211 -4.17 -0.51 16.66
CA SER A 211 -4.62 0.17 15.45
C SER A 211 -3.65 1.20 14.89
N GLN A 212 -3.01 1.98 15.76
CA GLN A 212 -2.17 3.07 15.32
C GLN A 212 -0.89 2.55 14.63
N ILE A 213 -0.24 1.52 15.19
CA ILE A 213 0.99 0.95 14.65
C ILE A 213 0.72 0.29 13.29
N ARG A 214 -0.39 -0.46 13.22
CA ARG A 214 -0.86 -1.08 11.98
C ARG A 214 -1.12 -0.05 10.88
N THR A 215 -1.91 0.99 11.17
CA THR A 215 -2.20 2.05 10.19
C THR A 215 -0.92 2.75 9.75
N LYS A 216 0.02 3.00 10.66
CA LYS A 216 1.27 3.68 10.35
C LYS A 216 2.22 2.85 9.49
N ALA A 217 2.31 1.54 9.73
CA ALA A 217 3.13 0.65 8.91
C ALA A 217 2.61 0.56 7.46
N ILE A 218 1.29 0.54 7.26
CA ILE A 218 0.67 0.57 5.93
C ILE A 218 0.86 1.96 5.28
N ALA A 219 0.55 3.04 6.00
CA ALA A 219 0.72 4.40 5.50
C ALA A 219 2.18 4.73 5.15
N GLY A 220 3.15 4.18 5.90
CA GLY A 220 4.56 4.31 5.58
C GLY A 220 4.96 3.67 4.26
N GLN A 221 4.31 2.57 3.85
CA GLN A 221 4.53 1.99 2.51
C GLN A 221 4.03 2.93 1.40
N VAL A 222 2.88 3.57 1.61
CA VAL A 222 2.32 4.56 0.67
C VAL A 222 3.23 5.80 0.59
N ALA A 223 3.65 6.36 1.73
CA ALA A 223 4.52 7.53 1.78
C ALA A 223 5.88 7.29 1.07
N LEU A 224 6.47 6.10 1.25
CA LEU A 224 7.71 5.74 0.55
C LEU A 224 7.50 5.58 -0.96
N ALA A 225 6.34 5.09 -1.39
CA ALA A 225 6.00 5.03 -2.80
C ALA A 225 5.80 6.43 -3.40
N GLU A 226 5.04 7.31 -2.73
CA GLU A 226 4.82 8.71 -3.13
C GLU A 226 6.13 9.47 -3.28
N GLN A 227 7.00 9.37 -2.27
CA GLN A 227 8.31 10.01 -2.29
C GLN A 227 9.18 9.47 -3.43
N ALA A 228 9.12 8.17 -3.72
CA ALA A 228 9.90 7.57 -4.80
C ALA A 228 9.43 8.03 -6.19
N VAL A 229 8.12 8.08 -6.43
CA VAL A 229 7.55 8.58 -7.69
C VAL A 229 7.93 10.05 -7.92
N GLY A 230 7.87 10.88 -6.87
CA GLY A 230 8.27 12.28 -6.96
C GLY A 230 9.75 12.52 -7.21
N MET A 231 10.62 11.51 -7.02
CA MET A 231 12.06 11.60 -7.28
C MET A 231 12.45 11.07 -8.65
N ASP A 232 11.89 9.91 -9.03
CA ASP A 232 12.17 9.23 -10.28
C ASP A 232 10.95 8.45 -10.72
N SER A 233 10.37 8.85 -11.85
CA SER A 233 9.25 8.17 -12.51
C SER A 233 9.54 6.69 -12.79
N TYR A 234 10.83 6.30 -12.89
CA TYR A 234 11.28 4.95 -13.19
C TYR A 234 11.52 4.05 -11.97
N SER A 235 11.22 4.55 -10.76
CA SER A 235 11.47 3.82 -9.52
C SER A 235 10.63 2.54 -9.41
N ARG A 236 11.25 1.44 -8.99
CA ARG A 236 10.56 0.16 -8.68
C ARG A 236 9.96 0.12 -7.27
N ILE A 237 10.25 1.12 -6.41
CA ILE A 237 9.80 1.19 -5.02
C ILE A 237 8.27 1.15 -4.89
N PRO A 238 7.48 1.89 -5.70
CA PRO A 238 6.03 1.83 -5.63
C PRO A 238 5.47 0.42 -5.85
N ARG A 239 6.05 -0.31 -6.81
CA ARG A 239 5.71 -1.73 -7.04
C ARG A 239 6.02 -2.61 -5.83
N GLN A 240 7.13 -2.37 -5.15
CA GLN A 240 7.49 -3.10 -3.93
C GLN A 240 6.55 -2.79 -2.77
N ALA A 241 6.06 -1.56 -2.66
CA ALA A 241 5.05 -1.17 -1.69
C ALA A 241 3.72 -1.90 -1.95
N VAL A 242 3.27 -2.00 -3.21
CA VAL A 242 2.09 -2.81 -3.58
C VAL A 242 2.30 -4.27 -3.16
N SER A 243 3.45 -4.88 -3.47
CA SER A 243 3.73 -6.26 -3.07
C SER A 243 3.76 -6.46 -1.53
N GLY A 244 4.22 -5.47 -0.77
CA GLY A 244 4.20 -5.52 0.69
C GLY A 244 2.78 -5.43 1.28
N ILE A 245 1.94 -4.58 0.68
CA ILE A 245 0.51 -4.49 1.01
C ILE A 245 -0.21 -5.79 0.60
N GLU A 246 0.09 -6.34 -0.57
CA GLU A 246 -0.43 -7.63 -1.04
C GLU A 246 -0.12 -8.76 -0.07
N ASN A 247 1.14 -8.87 0.39
CA ASN A 247 1.53 -9.86 1.41
C ASN A 247 0.67 -9.71 2.67
N THR A 248 0.36 -8.48 3.06
CA THR A 248 -0.50 -8.19 4.21
C THR A 248 -1.95 -8.62 3.96
N ILE A 249 -2.49 -8.38 2.76
CA ILE A 249 -3.82 -8.84 2.36
C ILE A 249 -3.89 -10.36 2.43
N ARG A 250 -2.90 -11.05 1.84
CA ARG A 250 -2.83 -12.51 1.78
C ARG A 250 -2.79 -13.17 3.16
N GLU A 251 -2.03 -12.60 4.09
CA GLU A 251 -1.73 -13.24 5.38
C GLU A 251 -2.55 -12.69 6.55
N SER A 252 -3.31 -11.61 6.34
CA SER A 252 -4.18 -11.05 7.37
C SER A 252 -5.30 -12.04 7.74
N PRO A 253 -5.61 -12.19 9.04
CA PRO A 253 -6.65 -13.12 9.47
C PRO A 253 -8.03 -12.68 8.99
N ASN A 254 -8.83 -13.60 8.45
CA ASN A 254 -10.24 -13.38 8.02
C ASN A 254 -11.23 -13.26 9.20
N SER A 255 -10.77 -12.71 10.33
CA SER A 255 -11.54 -12.54 11.56
C SER A 255 -11.66 -11.06 11.92
N ARG A 256 -12.54 -10.72 12.86
CA ARG A 256 -12.77 -9.33 13.32
C ARG A 256 -11.49 -8.54 13.65
N ARG A 257 -10.41 -9.20 14.06
CA ARG A 257 -9.11 -8.56 14.33
C ARG A 257 -8.35 -8.13 13.08
N GLY A 258 -8.50 -8.87 11.98
CA GLY A 258 -7.87 -8.56 10.69
C GLY A 258 -8.68 -7.61 9.81
N HIS A 259 -9.98 -7.43 10.07
CA HIS A 259 -10.82 -6.51 9.29
C HIS A 259 -10.23 -5.09 9.18
N PRO A 260 -9.75 -4.46 10.28
CA PRO A 260 -9.14 -3.14 10.17
C PRO A 260 -7.83 -3.13 9.37
N ALA A 261 -7.08 -4.24 9.32
CA ALA A 261 -5.87 -4.37 8.51
C ALA A 261 -6.23 -4.38 7.02
N LEU A 262 -7.16 -5.26 6.64
CA LEU A 262 -7.65 -5.38 5.27
C LEU A 262 -8.26 -4.07 4.75
N ASN A 263 -9.06 -3.39 5.57
CA ASN A 263 -9.60 -2.06 5.23
C ASN A 263 -8.50 -1.05 4.92
N ASN A 264 -7.47 -0.99 5.76
CA ASN A 264 -6.35 -0.08 5.56
C ASN A 264 -5.55 -0.46 4.31
N CYS A 265 -5.34 -1.76 4.05
CA CYS A 265 -4.67 -2.24 2.85
C CYS A 265 -5.42 -1.85 1.57
N TRP A 266 -6.72 -2.10 1.49
CA TRP A 266 -7.51 -1.73 0.31
C TRP A 266 -7.62 -0.21 0.11
N ASN A 267 -7.69 0.56 1.19
CA ASN A 267 -7.56 2.02 1.11
C ASN A 267 -6.19 2.44 0.54
N ALA A 268 -5.11 1.79 0.97
CA ALA A 268 -3.76 2.06 0.49
C ALA A 268 -3.56 1.63 -0.98
N ILE A 269 -4.19 0.53 -1.42
CA ILE A 269 -4.24 0.16 -2.85
C ILE A 269 -4.94 1.27 -3.65
N GLY A 270 -6.04 1.84 -3.14
CA GLY A 270 -6.70 3.00 -3.76
C GLY A 270 -5.76 4.21 -3.86
N ASP A 271 -5.07 4.57 -2.78
CA ASP A 271 -4.11 5.69 -2.77
C ASP A 271 -2.96 5.46 -3.78
N LEU A 272 -2.43 4.23 -3.83
CA LEU A 272 -1.39 3.85 -4.79
C LEU A 272 -1.90 3.81 -6.23
N THR A 273 -3.20 3.62 -6.46
CA THR A 273 -3.81 3.66 -7.79
C THR A 273 -3.81 5.07 -8.35
N ILE A 274 -4.17 6.06 -7.53
CA ILE A 274 -4.07 7.48 -7.90
C ILE A 274 -2.61 7.84 -8.18
N LEU A 275 -1.69 7.43 -7.29
CA LEU A 275 -0.26 7.67 -7.51
C LEU A 275 0.27 6.98 -8.78
N ALA A 276 -0.22 5.79 -9.11
CA ALA A 276 0.17 5.10 -10.32
C ALA A 276 -0.29 5.85 -11.57
N ALA A 277 -1.44 6.53 -11.52
CA ALA A 277 -1.94 7.37 -12.60
C ALA A 277 -0.95 8.47 -13.00
N ASP A 278 -0.26 9.06 -12.01
CA ASP A 278 0.74 10.12 -12.22
C ASP A 278 2.14 9.59 -12.62
N SER A 279 2.31 8.27 -12.76
CA SER A 279 3.61 7.67 -13.08
C SER A 279 3.76 7.40 -14.58
N GLU A 280 4.99 7.53 -15.11
CA GLU A 280 5.32 7.20 -16.51
C GLU A 280 5.36 5.69 -16.81
N HIS A 281 4.87 4.84 -15.90
CA HIS A 281 5.14 3.40 -15.87
C HIS A 281 3.89 2.54 -15.70
N SER A 282 3.48 1.91 -16.81
CA SER A 282 2.37 0.95 -16.85
C SER A 282 2.53 -0.23 -15.88
N THR A 283 3.76 -0.64 -15.57
CA THR A 283 4.02 -1.79 -14.68
C THR A 283 3.59 -1.57 -13.23
N PHE A 284 3.50 -0.31 -12.78
CA PHE A 284 2.99 0.01 -11.44
C PHE A 284 1.48 -0.29 -11.39
N MET A 285 0.71 0.24 -12.34
CA MET A 285 -0.72 -0.05 -12.47
C MET A 285 -1.00 -1.55 -12.74
N LEU A 286 -0.16 -2.23 -13.53
CA LEU A 286 -0.26 -3.69 -13.72
C LEU A 286 -0.18 -4.45 -12.40
N THR A 287 0.70 -4.04 -11.49
CA THR A 287 0.87 -4.71 -10.20
C THR A 287 -0.36 -4.49 -9.31
N ILE A 288 -0.94 -3.29 -9.35
CA ILE A 288 -2.21 -2.98 -8.69
C ILE A 288 -3.34 -3.85 -9.25
N ARG A 289 -3.50 -3.88 -10.57
CA ARG A 289 -4.49 -4.74 -11.24
C ARG A 289 -4.34 -6.20 -10.85
N THR A 290 -3.10 -6.72 -10.84
CA THR A 290 -2.81 -8.12 -10.46
C THR A 290 -3.18 -8.39 -8.99
N THR A 291 -2.94 -7.43 -8.10
CA THR A 291 -3.30 -7.53 -6.68
C THR A 291 -4.82 -7.59 -6.49
N ILE A 292 -5.55 -6.73 -7.21
CA ILE A 292 -7.02 -6.70 -7.20
C ILE A 292 -7.58 -8.02 -7.72
N ASP A 293 -7.15 -8.44 -8.91
CA ASP A 293 -7.56 -9.69 -9.59
C ASP A 293 -7.35 -10.92 -8.70
N SER A 294 -6.19 -10.99 -8.04
CA SER A 294 -5.84 -12.17 -7.23
C SER A 294 -6.56 -12.23 -5.88
N TRP A 295 -6.82 -11.08 -5.24
CA TRP A 295 -7.13 -11.06 -3.80
C TRP A 295 -8.44 -10.39 -3.42
N LEU A 296 -9.04 -9.55 -4.26
CA LEU A 296 -10.24 -8.80 -3.86
C LEU A 296 -11.44 -9.73 -3.65
N GLY A 297 -11.73 -10.59 -4.64
CA GLY A 297 -12.80 -11.59 -4.53
C GLY A 297 -12.58 -12.54 -3.37
N GLU A 298 -11.35 -13.03 -3.20
CA GLU A 298 -10.98 -13.91 -2.09
C GLU A 298 -11.18 -13.24 -0.72
N THR A 299 -10.82 -11.95 -0.60
CA THR A 299 -11.00 -11.19 0.64
C THR A 299 -12.49 -11.01 0.97
N ILE A 300 -13.33 -10.73 -0.03
CA ILE A 300 -14.77 -10.50 0.18
C ILE A 300 -15.49 -11.80 0.51
N ARG A 301 -15.17 -12.91 -0.18
CA ARG A 301 -15.78 -14.22 0.05
C ARG A 301 -15.46 -14.78 1.42
N ASN A 302 -14.21 -14.69 1.85
CA ASN A 302 -13.74 -15.38 3.05
C ASN A 302 -14.05 -14.67 4.37
N VAL A 303 -14.52 -13.43 4.36
CA VAL A 303 -14.71 -12.68 5.60
C VAL A 303 -16.16 -12.72 6.10
N GLU A 304 -16.31 -12.88 7.41
CA GLU A 304 -17.59 -12.80 8.11
C GLU A 304 -18.18 -11.37 8.02
N GLY A 305 -19.23 -11.23 7.20
CA GLY A 305 -20.04 -10.02 7.10
C GLY A 305 -19.32 -8.87 6.37
N PRO A 306 -19.20 -8.89 5.03
CA PRO A 306 -18.30 -8.01 4.26
C PRO A 306 -18.64 -6.52 4.33
N GLY A 307 -19.77 -6.13 4.93
CA GLY A 307 -20.16 -4.72 5.08
C GLY A 307 -19.12 -3.83 5.77
N TRP A 308 -18.14 -4.37 6.49
CA TRP A 308 -17.02 -3.59 7.04
C TRP A 308 -16.02 -3.13 5.96
N LEU A 309 -15.94 -3.81 4.80
CA LEU A 309 -15.17 -3.42 3.61
C LEU A 309 -15.85 -2.32 2.80
N SER A 310 -17.14 -2.05 3.03
CA SER A 310 -17.94 -1.11 2.22
C SER A 310 -17.24 0.25 2.03
N GLY A 311 -16.60 0.76 3.08
CA GLY A 311 -15.84 2.02 3.03
C GLY A 311 -14.60 1.95 2.13
N SER A 312 -13.78 0.91 2.27
CA SER A 312 -12.54 0.76 1.49
C SER A 312 -12.81 0.30 0.06
N SER A 313 -13.81 -0.54 -0.16
CA SER A 313 -14.27 -0.94 -1.49
C SER A 313 -14.81 0.25 -2.28
N ARG A 314 -15.58 1.12 -1.62
CA ARG A 314 -16.00 2.39 -2.23
C ARG A 314 -14.81 3.27 -2.60
N LYS A 315 -13.88 3.49 -1.66
CA LYS A 315 -12.69 4.32 -1.90
C LYS A 315 -11.85 3.75 -3.05
N LEU A 316 -11.60 2.44 -3.06
CA LEU A 316 -10.85 1.77 -4.13
C LEU A 316 -11.48 2.02 -5.50
N PHE A 317 -12.80 1.88 -5.62
CA PHE A 317 -13.50 2.15 -6.88
C PHE A 317 -13.43 3.63 -7.26
N GLU A 318 -13.67 4.55 -6.33
CA GLU A 318 -13.52 6.00 -6.55
C GLU A 318 -12.10 6.34 -7.03
N SER A 319 -11.06 5.76 -6.43
CA SER A 319 -9.65 5.93 -6.82
C SER A 319 -9.33 5.38 -8.20
N LEU A 320 -9.95 4.27 -8.62
CA LEU A 320 -9.79 3.72 -9.98
C LEU A 320 -10.46 4.62 -11.03
N CYS A 321 -11.65 5.17 -10.73
CA CYS A 321 -12.30 6.14 -11.61
C CYS A 321 -11.45 7.41 -11.76
N GLU A 322 -10.94 7.95 -10.65
CA GLU A 322 -10.06 9.12 -10.65
C GLU A 322 -8.77 8.86 -11.43
N ALA A 323 -8.11 7.71 -11.20
CA ALA A 323 -6.93 7.31 -11.95
C ALA A 323 -7.21 7.18 -13.46
N HIS A 324 -8.36 6.60 -13.83
CA HIS A 324 -8.77 6.50 -15.23
C HIS A 324 -8.92 7.88 -15.88
N GLU A 325 -9.60 8.82 -15.21
CA GLU A 325 -9.76 10.20 -15.69
C GLU A 325 -8.40 10.90 -15.86
N THR A 326 -7.49 10.76 -14.90
CA THR A 326 -6.14 11.35 -14.96
C THR A 326 -5.34 10.81 -16.14
N ILE A 327 -5.26 9.48 -16.29
CA ILE A 327 -4.50 8.85 -17.37
C ILE A 327 -5.09 9.22 -18.73
N LEU A 328 -6.42 9.23 -18.84
CA LEU A 328 -7.12 9.59 -20.07
C LEU A 328 -6.82 11.03 -20.49
N SER A 329 -6.79 11.96 -19.53
CA SER A 329 -6.40 13.35 -19.78
C SER A 329 -4.97 13.43 -20.31
N GLU A 330 -4.02 12.74 -19.68
CA GLU A 330 -2.60 12.72 -20.09
C GLU A 330 -2.44 12.16 -21.51
N VAL A 331 -3.07 11.01 -21.80
CA VAL A 331 -3.05 10.41 -23.15
C VAL A 331 -3.63 11.38 -24.18
N GLY A 332 -4.70 12.11 -23.83
CA GLY A 332 -5.35 13.08 -24.70
C GLY A 332 -4.55 14.34 -24.99
N GLU A 333 -3.57 14.69 -24.17
CA GLU A 333 -2.65 15.81 -24.45
C GLU A 333 -1.67 15.47 -25.58
N GLU A 334 -1.22 14.22 -25.63
CA GLU A 334 -0.18 13.78 -26.55
C GLU A 334 -0.73 13.08 -27.81
N HIS A 335 -1.88 12.44 -27.69
CA HIS A 335 -2.46 11.58 -28.72
C HIS A 335 -3.93 11.88 -28.92
N ARG A 336 -4.42 11.61 -30.13
CA ARG A 336 -5.84 11.75 -30.43
C ARG A 336 -6.60 10.56 -29.86
N LEU A 337 -7.42 10.79 -28.83
CA LEU A 337 -8.17 9.74 -28.13
C LEU A 337 -9.11 8.92 -29.02
N ALA A 338 -9.63 9.51 -30.10
CA ALA A 338 -10.46 8.83 -31.09
C ALA A 338 -9.74 7.70 -31.86
N ASP A 339 -8.40 7.66 -31.79
CA ASP A 339 -7.59 6.64 -32.45
C ASP A 339 -7.39 5.39 -31.58
N PHE A 340 -7.94 5.36 -30.34
CA PHE A 340 -7.84 4.23 -29.43
C PHE A 340 -9.21 3.61 -29.17
N GLY A 341 -9.42 2.39 -29.69
CA GLY A 341 -10.59 1.56 -29.37
C GLY A 341 -10.25 0.40 -28.42
N PRO A 342 -11.26 -0.42 -28.07
CA PRO A 342 -11.08 -1.62 -27.24
C PRO A 342 -10.02 -2.56 -27.82
N THR A 343 -9.98 -2.69 -29.15
CA THR A 343 -9.07 -3.58 -29.88
C THR A 343 -7.62 -3.07 -29.94
N ASP A 344 -7.39 -1.75 -29.85
CA ASP A 344 -6.04 -1.18 -29.82
C ASP A 344 -5.34 -1.40 -28.47
N LEU A 345 -6.12 -1.66 -27.42
CA LEU A 345 -5.62 -2.12 -26.12
C LEU A 345 -5.27 -3.62 -26.14
N HIS A 346 -5.69 -4.38 -27.15
CA HIS A 346 -5.58 -5.84 -27.25
C HIS A 346 -4.72 -6.37 -28.41
N LYS A 347 -4.08 -5.51 -29.22
CA LYS A 347 -3.37 -5.99 -30.43
C LYS A 347 -2.15 -6.88 -30.14
N ASP A 348 -2.19 -8.06 -30.75
CA ASP A 348 -1.06 -8.97 -30.91
C ASP A 348 0.11 -8.29 -31.64
N GLY A 349 1.14 -7.98 -30.87
CA GLY A 349 2.54 -7.93 -31.30
C GLY A 349 2.82 -7.33 -32.67
N ARG A 350 3.05 -6.01 -32.72
CA ARG A 350 4.14 -5.47 -33.56
C ARG A 350 4.67 -4.09 -33.14
N ASP A 351 3.90 -3.30 -32.40
CA ASP A 351 4.38 -2.10 -31.70
C ASP A 351 3.86 -2.15 -30.25
N THR A 352 4.76 -2.10 -29.26
CA THR A 352 4.38 -2.01 -27.85
C THR A 352 3.63 -0.68 -27.65
N PRO A 353 2.40 -0.67 -27.10
CA PRO A 353 1.71 0.59 -26.82
C PRO A 353 2.60 1.43 -25.90
N ILE A 354 2.58 2.75 -26.09
CA ILE A 354 3.26 3.67 -25.17
C ILE A 354 2.73 3.46 -23.74
N ALA A 355 3.60 3.63 -22.74
CA ALA A 355 3.31 3.28 -21.35
C ALA A 355 1.98 3.86 -20.81
N PRO A 356 1.56 5.11 -21.13
CA PRO A 356 0.27 5.64 -20.66
C PRO A 356 -0.95 4.87 -21.18
N ILE A 357 -0.90 4.35 -22.41
CA ILE A 357 -2.00 3.55 -22.99
C ILE A 357 -2.09 2.18 -22.30
N GLU A 358 -0.93 1.54 -22.05
CA GLU A 358 -0.92 0.30 -21.28
C GLU A 358 -1.45 0.52 -19.85
N GLN A 359 -1.11 1.65 -19.24
CA GLN A 359 -1.59 2.03 -17.92
C GLN A 359 -3.10 2.21 -17.90
N LEU A 360 -3.66 2.89 -18.91
CA LEU A 360 -5.09 3.04 -19.09
C LEU A 360 -5.78 1.68 -19.24
N ARG A 361 -5.17 0.75 -20.00
CA ARG A 361 -5.66 -0.63 -20.11
C ARG A 361 -5.70 -1.33 -18.77
N TYR A 362 -4.61 -1.31 -18.01
CA TYR A 362 -4.53 -1.98 -16.71
C TYR A 362 -5.50 -1.37 -15.69
N CYS A 363 -5.69 -0.05 -15.71
CA CYS A 363 -6.68 0.62 -14.88
C CYS A 363 -8.10 0.20 -15.25
N ARG A 364 -8.42 0.12 -16.55
CA ARG A 364 -9.74 -0.34 -17.04
C ARG A 364 -10.01 -1.81 -16.67
N GLN A 365 -9.02 -2.67 -16.83
CA GLN A 365 -9.10 -4.06 -16.36
C GLN A 365 -9.35 -4.08 -14.85
N ALA A 366 -8.58 -3.35 -14.04
CA ALA A 366 -8.83 -3.27 -12.60
C ALA A 366 -10.27 -2.79 -12.25
N LEU A 367 -10.84 -1.84 -13.01
CA LEU A 367 -12.25 -1.43 -12.87
C LEU A 367 -13.22 -2.59 -13.12
N PHE A 368 -13.05 -3.34 -14.21
CA PHE A 368 -13.91 -4.47 -14.58
C PHE A 368 -13.81 -5.61 -13.56
N GLU A 369 -12.61 -5.89 -13.07
CA GLU A 369 -12.36 -6.88 -12.02
C GLU A 369 -13.05 -6.48 -10.71
N VAL A 370 -12.93 -5.22 -10.28
CA VAL A 370 -13.63 -4.70 -9.08
C VAL A 370 -15.14 -4.80 -9.24
N THR A 371 -15.66 -4.42 -10.41
CA THR A 371 -17.09 -4.49 -10.71
C THR A 371 -17.61 -5.92 -10.73
N SER A 372 -16.83 -6.85 -11.29
CA SER A 372 -17.16 -8.26 -11.29
C SER A 372 -17.31 -8.77 -9.85
N VAL A 373 -16.32 -8.52 -9.00
CA VAL A 373 -16.36 -8.96 -7.60
C VAL A 373 -17.51 -8.32 -6.82
N PHE A 374 -17.82 -7.04 -7.04
CA PHE A 374 -18.94 -6.38 -6.37
C PHE A 374 -20.30 -6.90 -6.82
N LEU A 375 -20.44 -7.23 -8.11
CA LEU A 375 -21.65 -7.82 -8.66
C LEU A 375 -21.82 -9.26 -8.17
N GLU A 376 -20.75 -10.06 -8.08
CA GLU A 376 -20.77 -11.40 -7.49
C GLU A 376 -21.26 -11.35 -6.03
N ASP A 377 -20.70 -10.46 -5.19
CA ASP A 377 -21.15 -10.28 -3.81
C ASP A 377 -22.62 -9.82 -3.73
N ARG A 378 -23.05 -8.99 -4.69
CA ARG A 378 -24.45 -8.54 -4.81
C ARG A 378 -25.38 -9.70 -5.13
N ILE A 379 -25.02 -10.57 -6.06
CA ILE A 379 -25.79 -11.77 -6.41
C ILE A 379 -25.85 -12.73 -5.21
N ASP A 380 -24.72 -12.97 -4.55
CA ASP A 380 -24.63 -13.93 -3.45
C ASP A 380 -25.34 -13.47 -2.17
N ARG A 381 -25.27 -12.17 -1.85
CA ARG A 381 -25.71 -11.64 -0.55
C ARG A 381 -26.87 -10.66 -0.64
N GLY A 382 -27.30 -10.31 -1.84
CA GLY A 382 -28.41 -9.41 -2.07
C GLY A 382 -28.12 -7.94 -1.75
N ARG A 383 -26.86 -7.52 -1.60
CA ARG A 383 -26.49 -6.12 -1.34
C ARG A 383 -25.24 -5.73 -2.08
N TRP A 384 -25.22 -4.50 -2.58
CA TRP A 384 -24.00 -3.87 -3.06
C TRP A 384 -23.05 -3.63 -1.88
N LEU A 385 -21.80 -4.05 -2.06
CA LEU A 385 -20.74 -3.83 -1.09
C LEU A 385 -20.48 -2.33 -0.88
N PRO A 386 -20.19 -1.52 -1.93
CA PRO A 386 -20.32 -0.07 -1.83
C PRO A 386 -21.81 0.33 -1.76
N ALA A 387 -22.12 1.47 -1.14
CA ALA A 387 -23.48 2.00 -1.16
C ALA A 387 -23.93 2.23 -2.61
N ALA A 388 -25.01 1.56 -3.03
CA ALA A 388 -25.44 1.50 -4.44
C ALA A 388 -25.57 2.87 -5.12
N GLY A 389 -26.06 3.90 -4.41
CA GLY A 389 -26.20 5.24 -4.97
C GLY A 389 -24.87 5.94 -5.28
N ASN A 390 -23.82 5.66 -4.51
CA ASN A 390 -22.48 6.20 -4.81
C ASN A 390 -21.86 5.44 -5.98
N TYR A 391 -21.95 4.11 -5.96
CA TYR A 391 -21.42 3.26 -7.03
C TYR A 391 -22.01 3.59 -8.42
N LYS A 392 -23.34 3.77 -8.48
CA LYS A 392 -24.05 4.20 -9.70
C LYS A 392 -23.57 5.55 -10.20
N ARG A 393 -23.44 6.52 -9.29
CA ARG A 393 -22.99 7.87 -9.62
C ARG A 393 -21.58 7.88 -10.20
N GLU A 394 -20.66 7.14 -9.59
CA GLU A 394 -19.28 7.07 -10.07
C GLU A 394 -19.19 6.38 -11.43
N TRP A 395 -19.95 5.32 -11.68
CA TRP A 395 -20.06 4.70 -13.01
C TRP A 395 -20.59 5.68 -14.07
N LYS A 396 -21.66 6.41 -13.74
CA LYS A 396 -22.23 7.43 -14.62
C LYS A 396 -21.21 8.53 -14.93
N LYS A 397 -20.56 9.07 -13.89
CA LYS A 397 -19.52 10.10 -14.04
C LYS A 397 -18.39 9.62 -14.93
N LEU A 398 -17.87 8.42 -14.68
CA LEU A 398 -16.78 7.81 -15.45
C LEU A 398 -17.10 7.77 -16.95
N ILE A 399 -18.29 7.27 -17.32
CA ILE A 399 -18.71 7.17 -18.73
C ILE A 399 -18.85 8.56 -19.37
N ILE A 400 -19.52 9.49 -18.68
CA ILE A 400 -19.74 10.85 -19.20
C ILE A 400 -18.40 11.56 -19.41
N THR A 401 -17.52 11.56 -18.40
CA THR A 401 -16.22 12.22 -18.49
C THR A 401 -15.33 11.58 -19.57
N THR A 402 -15.40 10.25 -19.73
CA THR A 402 -14.70 9.56 -20.83
C THR A 402 -15.24 10.01 -22.20
N ALA A 403 -16.56 10.11 -22.36
CA ALA A 403 -17.16 10.59 -23.61
C ALA A 403 -16.79 12.05 -23.90
N GLU A 404 -16.85 12.93 -22.90
CA GLU A 404 -16.51 14.36 -23.01
C GLU A 404 -15.04 14.60 -23.36
N SER A 405 -14.14 13.69 -22.96
CA SER A 405 -12.72 13.77 -23.34
C SER A 405 -12.48 13.54 -24.84
N GLY A 406 -13.46 13.03 -25.58
CA GLY A 406 -13.33 12.63 -26.99
C GLY A 406 -12.90 11.18 -27.19
N ALA A 407 -12.77 10.39 -26.12
CA ALA A 407 -12.53 8.95 -26.16
C ALA A 407 -13.84 8.14 -26.36
N THR A 408 -14.57 8.45 -27.44
CA THR A 408 -15.92 7.91 -27.69
C THR A 408 -15.98 6.39 -27.69
N GLU A 409 -15.03 5.71 -28.35
CA GLU A 409 -14.98 4.24 -28.40
C GLU A 409 -14.77 3.62 -27.01
N MET A 410 -13.99 4.28 -26.14
CA MET A 410 -13.79 3.83 -24.76
C MET A 410 -15.03 4.08 -23.90
N ALA A 411 -15.73 5.18 -24.12
CA ALA A 411 -17.01 5.43 -23.45
C ALA A 411 -18.07 4.41 -23.86
N ILE A 412 -18.10 4.00 -25.13
CA ILE A 412 -18.97 2.93 -25.64
C ILE A 412 -18.67 1.60 -24.92
N ASP A 413 -17.40 1.23 -24.80
CA ASP A 413 -16.94 0.02 -24.09
C ASP A 413 -17.33 0.02 -22.60
N LEU A 414 -17.14 1.14 -21.90
CA LEU A 414 -17.60 1.29 -20.51
C LEU A 414 -19.13 1.19 -20.40
N CYS A 415 -19.88 1.71 -21.39
CA CYS A 415 -21.33 1.54 -21.50
C CYS A 415 -21.73 0.10 -21.75
N GLU A 416 -21.00 -0.66 -22.58
CA GLU A 416 -21.25 -2.09 -22.79
C GLU A 416 -21.13 -2.86 -21.48
N VAL A 417 -20.09 -2.59 -20.68
CA VAL A 417 -19.94 -3.20 -19.35
C VAL A 417 -21.08 -2.83 -18.39
N LEU A 418 -21.55 -1.59 -18.45
CA LEU A 418 -22.71 -1.15 -17.66
C LEU A 418 -24.00 -1.89 -18.07
N ILE A 419 -24.21 -2.11 -19.38
CA ILE A 419 -25.32 -2.89 -19.93
C ILE A 419 -25.20 -4.36 -19.51
N GLN A 420 -24.01 -4.94 -19.62
CA GLN A 420 -23.72 -6.30 -19.16
C GLN A 420 -24.03 -6.47 -17.66
N MET A 421 -23.58 -5.55 -16.81
CA MET A 421 -23.88 -5.54 -15.37
C MET A 421 -25.40 -5.46 -15.11
N ALA A 422 -26.10 -4.58 -15.81
CA ALA A 422 -27.55 -4.45 -15.68
C ALA A 422 -28.28 -5.73 -16.11
N TYR A 423 -27.86 -6.35 -17.21
CA TYR A 423 -28.40 -7.63 -17.66
C TYR A 423 -28.19 -8.74 -16.63
N ILE A 424 -26.96 -8.91 -16.14
CA ILE A 424 -26.62 -9.94 -15.14
C ILE A 424 -27.44 -9.73 -13.85
N GLU A 425 -27.53 -8.48 -13.35
CA GLU A 425 -28.33 -8.20 -12.15
C GLU A 425 -29.83 -8.50 -12.35
N ASN A 426 -30.35 -8.30 -13.56
CA ASN A 426 -31.75 -8.60 -13.88
C ASN A 426 -32.04 -10.10 -14.05
N ASP A 427 -31.07 -10.85 -14.58
CA ASP A 427 -31.15 -12.30 -14.79
C ASP A 427 -30.95 -13.08 -13.50
N ALA A 428 -30.09 -12.59 -12.60
CA ALA A 428 -29.73 -13.27 -11.37
C ALA A 428 -30.89 -13.28 -10.34
N GLU A 429 -31.07 -14.41 -9.66
CA GLU A 429 -31.99 -14.53 -8.51
C GLU A 429 -31.39 -13.89 -7.25
N ILE A 430 -31.57 -12.58 -7.09
CA ILE A 430 -30.99 -11.83 -5.97
C ILE A 430 -31.71 -12.15 -4.64
N PRO A 431 -30.99 -12.60 -3.60
CA PRO A 431 -31.58 -12.84 -2.28
C PRO A 431 -32.17 -11.56 -1.67
N VAL A 432 -33.32 -11.70 -0.98
CA VAL A 432 -33.86 -10.62 -0.16
C VAL A 432 -32.95 -10.42 1.04
N ALA A 433 -32.07 -9.43 0.99
CA ALA A 433 -31.09 -9.24 2.03
C ALA A 433 -31.72 -8.81 3.37
N ASP A 434 -31.58 -9.62 4.42
CA ASP A 434 -32.10 -9.41 5.78
C ASP A 434 -31.74 -8.02 6.35
N ARG A 435 -32.61 -7.03 6.11
CA ARG A 435 -32.46 -5.72 6.75
C ARG A 435 -32.76 -5.93 8.23
N PHE A 436 -31.78 -5.73 9.11
CA PHE A 436 -32.09 -5.27 10.46
C PHE A 436 -32.68 -3.86 10.34
N SER A 437 -33.97 -3.80 9.97
CA SER A 437 -34.85 -2.66 10.13
C SER A 437 -35.88 -3.07 11.18
N PRO A 438 -36.10 -2.30 12.26
CA PRO A 438 -37.14 -2.59 13.25
C PRO A 438 -38.57 -2.48 12.69
N GLN A 439 -38.72 -2.25 11.38
CA GLN A 439 -39.99 -2.22 10.66
C GLN A 439 -39.88 -3.13 9.44
N GLY A 440 -40.57 -4.27 9.52
CA GLY A 440 -41.17 -5.07 8.44
C GLY A 440 -40.40 -5.29 7.13
N VAL A 441 -40.22 -6.56 6.79
CA VAL A 441 -39.78 -7.07 5.48
C VAL A 441 -40.53 -6.35 4.33
N THR A 442 -39.80 -5.68 3.44
CA THR A 442 -40.26 -5.47 2.06
C THR A 442 -39.44 -6.38 1.14
N PRO A 443 -40.10 -7.25 0.34
CA PRO A 443 -39.44 -8.03 -0.70
C PRO A 443 -38.75 -7.10 -1.71
N THR A 444 -37.76 -7.63 -2.43
CA THR A 444 -37.11 -7.07 -3.61
C THR A 444 -38.04 -6.14 -4.39
N ASN A 445 -37.67 -4.85 -4.47
CA ASN A 445 -38.47 -3.84 -5.12
C ASN A 445 -38.35 -4.02 -6.65
N PRO A 446 -39.45 -4.21 -7.41
CA PRO A 446 -39.44 -4.27 -8.88
C PRO A 446 -38.79 -3.05 -9.56
N ASN A 447 -38.55 -1.97 -8.79
CA ASN A 447 -37.88 -0.76 -9.24
C ASN A 447 -36.34 -0.87 -9.41
N GLU A 448 -35.69 -2.01 -9.18
CA GLU A 448 -34.22 -2.11 -9.28
C GLU A 448 -33.73 -2.32 -10.73
N VAL A 449 -34.45 -3.11 -11.55
CA VAL A 449 -34.26 -3.21 -13.02
C VAL A 449 -34.31 -1.83 -13.68
N THR A 450 -35.21 -0.98 -13.17
CA THR A 450 -35.44 0.39 -13.64
C THR A 450 -34.32 1.35 -13.24
N GLN A 451 -33.47 1.02 -12.26
CA GLN A 451 -32.46 1.95 -11.79
C GLN A 451 -31.24 2.03 -12.71
N TRP A 452 -30.69 0.91 -13.18
CA TRP A 452 -29.60 0.98 -14.17
C TRP A 452 -30.11 1.51 -15.51
N ALA A 453 -31.34 1.17 -15.90
CA ALA A 453 -32.01 1.78 -17.05
C ALA A 453 -32.10 3.31 -16.91
N ARG A 454 -32.42 3.82 -15.71
CA ARG A 454 -32.39 5.27 -15.44
C ARG A 454 -30.98 5.85 -15.55
N GLU A 455 -29.96 5.22 -14.97
CA GLU A 455 -28.58 5.73 -15.09
C GLU A 455 -28.13 5.74 -16.56
N LEU A 456 -28.44 4.70 -17.34
CA LEU A 456 -28.18 4.64 -18.79
C LEU A 456 -28.95 5.73 -19.57
N SER A 457 -30.18 6.05 -19.16
CA SER A 457 -30.98 7.14 -19.75
C SER A 457 -30.39 8.51 -19.45
N GLU A 458 -29.94 8.73 -18.21
CA GLU A 458 -29.24 9.95 -17.81
C GLU A 458 -27.90 10.08 -18.56
N ILE A 459 -27.13 8.99 -18.72
CA ILE A 459 -25.93 8.98 -19.57
C ILE A 459 -26.29 9.38 -21.00
N ALA A 460 -27.30 8.75 -21.62
CA ALA A 460 -27.70 9.05 -22.99
C ALA A 460 -28.10 10.53 -23.19
N ALA A 461 -28.68 11.16 -22.16
CA ALA A 461 -29.06 12.57 -22.19
C ALA A 461 -27.88 13.54 -21.96
N GLU A 462 -26.86 13.11 -21.21
CA GLU A 462 -25.69 13.92 -20.84
C GLU A 462 -24.50 13.72 -21.81
N THR A 463 -24.44 12.61 -22.56
CA THR A 463 -23.46 12.34 -23.63
C THR A 463 -24.01 12.65 -25.02
N ASP A 464 -23.22 12.45 -26.08
CA ASP A 464 -23.78 12.28 -27.43
C ASP A 464 -24.66 11.01 -27.42
N GLU A 465 -25.90 11.10 -27.88
CA GLU A 465 -26.90 10.02 -27.92
C GLU A 465 -26.34 8.76 -28.60
N ALA A 466 -25.34 8.93 -29.48
CA ALA A 466 -24.62 7.87 -30.15
C ALA A 466 -23.90 6.88 -29.20
N VAL A 467 -23.44 7.28 -28.01
CA VAL A 467 -22.63 6.40 -27.13
C VAL A 467 -23.43 5.21 -26.63
N VAL A 468 -24.56 5.46 -25.96
CA VAL A 468 -25.42 4.41 -25.40
C VAL A 468 -26.08 3.60 -26.52
N ALA A 469 -26.53 4.27 -27.59
CA ALA A 469 -27.14 3.61 -28.74
C ALA A 469 -26.15 2.66 -29.44
N GLN A 470 -24.90 3.07 -29.61
CA GLN A 470 -23.85 2.25 -30.22
C GLN A 470 -23.48 1.06 -29.33
N ALA A 471 -23.38 1.23 -28.00
CA ALA A 471 -23.12 0.12 -27.07
C ALA A 471 -24.20 -0.98 -27.17
N PHE A 472 -25.49 -0.60 -27.18
CA PHE A 472 -26.57 -1.56 -27.45
C PHE A 472 -26.46 -2.20 -28.84
N SER A 473 -26.10 -1.43 -29.86
CA SER A 473 -25.93 -1.94 -31.22
C SER A 473 -24.78 -2.96 -31.33
N ASN A 474 -23.67 -2.73 -30.62
CA ASN A 474 -22.53 -3.64 -30.60
C ASN A 474 -22.92 -4.98 -29.95
N ILE A 475 -23.56 -4.93 -28.78
CA ILE A 475 -24.05 -6.13 -28.08
C ILE A 475 -25.07 -6.91 -28.93
N LEU A 476 -26.03 -6.21 -29.55
CA LEU A 476 -27.11 -6.82 -30.35
C LEU A 476 -26.67 -7.23 -31.76
N SER A 477 -25.46 -6.89 -32.20
CA SER A 477 -24.94 -7.32 -33.50
C SER A 477 -24.57 -8.81 -33.56
N HIS A 478 -24.46 -9.46 -32.40
CA HIS A 478 -24.17 -10.88 -32.28
C HIS A 478 -25.46 -11.70 -32.40
N GLU A 479 -25.43 -12.78 -33.18
CA GLU A 479 -26.59 -13.67 -33.28
C GLU A 479 -26.71 -14.54 -32.02
N GLN A 480 -27.95 -14.89 -31.64
CA GLN A 480 -28.18 -15.87 -30.57
C GLN A 480 -27.66 -17.23 -31.02
N ILE A 481 -26.82 -17.86 -30.19
CA ILE A 481 -26.33 -19.21 -30.44
C ILE A 481 -27.31 -20.19 -29.80
N GLU A 482 -28.03 -20.96 -30.63
CA GLU A 482 -28.93 -22.01 -30.14
C GLU A 482 -28.12 -23.07 -29.35
N ASP A 483 -28.58 -23.32 -28.14
CA ASP A 483 -27.96 -24.14 -27.11
C ASP A 483 -27.57 -25.53 -27.65
N ASN A 484 -26.28 -25.75 -27.93
CA ASN A 484 -25.76 -27.08 -28.23
C ASN A 484 -25.15 -27.64 -26.92
N PRO A 485 -25.78 -28.66 -26.28
CA PRO A 485 -25.38 -29.15 -24.96
C PRO A 485 -23.96 -29.75 -24.87
N GLY A 486 -23.19 -29.73 -25.96
CA GLY A 486 -21.77 -30.05 -25.99
C GLY A 486 -20.82 -28.91 -25.58
N LEU A 487 -21.28 -27.66 -25.51
CA LEU A 487 -20.42 -26.49 -25.24
C LEU A 487 -19.95 -26.38 -23.78
N PHE A 488 -20.65 -27.04 -22.84
CA PHE A 488 -20.32 -27.00 -21.41
C PHE A 488 -19.10 -27.85 -21.03
N ILE A 489 -18.59 -28.69 -21.94
CA ILE A 489 -17.50 -29.63 -21.66
C ILE A 489 -16.55 -29.68 -22.87
N LEU A 490 -15.64 -28.72 -23.01
CA LEU A 490 -14.29 -28.88 -23.62
C LEU A 490 -13.65 -27.50 -23.80
N SER A 491 -12.74 -27.12 -22.91
CA SER A 491 -11.95 -25.88 -23.01
C SER A 491 -10.87 -25.91 -24.12
N ASN A 492 -11.03 -26.74 -25.15
CA ASN A 492 -9.99 -27.04 -26.15
C ASN A 492 -10.56 -27.43 -27.54
N SER A 493 -11.78 -27.06 -27.88
CA SER A 493 -12.32 -27.30 -29.23
C SER A 493 -12.20 -26.05 -30.10
N ASP A 494 -11.51 -26.19 -31.23
CA ASP A 494 -11.55 -25.30 -32.40
C ASP A 494 -12.96 -25.34 -33.04
N ASP A 495 -14.01 -25.07 -32.27
CA ASP A 495 -15.39 -25.01 -32.76
C ASP A 495 -15.68 -23.57 -33.20
N PRO A 496 -15.93 -23.30 -34.50
CA PRO A 496 -16.15 -21.94 -35.01
C PRO A 496 -17.27 -21.18 -34.28
N ALA A 497 -18.28 -21.90 -33.75
CA ALA A 497 -19.36 -21.29 -32.98
C ALA A 497 -18.90 -20.65 -31.66
N TYR A 498 -17.74 -21.03 -31.12
CA TYR A 498 -17.17 -20.46 -29.90
C TYR A 498 -16.38 -19.17 -30.17
N GLU A 499 -15.87 -18.98 -31.41
CA GLU A 499 -15.21 -17.73 -31.82
C GLU A 499 -16.23 -16.60 -32.04
N ASP A 500 -17.48 -16.93 -32.40
CA ASP A 500 -18.57 -15.97 -32.64
C ASP A 500 -19.40 -15.63 -31.37
N ALA A 501 -19.08 -16.21 -30.22
CA ALA A 501 -19.80 -15.97 -28.97
C ALA A 501 -19.41 -14.62 -28.33
N TYR A 502 -20.39 -13.78 -27.99
CA TYR A 502 -20.15 -12.54 -27.25
C TYR A 502 -19.80 -12.87 -25.81
N ARG A 503 -18.53 -12.63 -25.47
CA ARG A 503 -17.98 -12.86 -24.15
C ARG A 503 -18.24 -11.64 -23.26
N PHE A 504 -18.69 -11.87 -22.03
CA PHE A 504 -18.73 -10.81 -21.04
C PHE A 504 -17.30 -10.33 -20.71
N ASP A 505 -17.13 -9.02 -20.60
CA ASP A 505 -15.92 -8.42 -20.02
C ASP A 505 -15.88 -8.63 -18.51
N LEU A 506 -17.06 -8.73 -17.89
CA LEU A 506 -17.23 -9.07 -16.48
C LEU A 506 -17.05 -10.58 -16.27
N ASN A 507 -16.19 -10.95 -15.32
CA ASN A 507 -15.93 -12.34 -14.98
C ASN A 507 -16.77 -12.75 -13.76
N ILE A 508 -18.00 -13.22 -14.00
CA ILE A 508 -18.92 -13.70 -12.96
C ILE A 508 -19.15 -15.19 -13.13
N ASP A 509 -19.03 -15.95 -12.04
CA ASP A 509 -19.30 -17.39 -12.05
C ASP A 509 -20.72 -17.68 -12.57
N GLY A 510 -20.79 -18.56 -13.57
CA GLY A 510 -22.03 -18.91 -14.26
C GLY A 510 -22.38 -18.01 -15.45
N TYR A 511 -21.75 -16.84 -15.61
CA TYR A 511 -21.98 -15.90 -16.72
C TYR A 511 -20.74 -15.79 -17.62
N SER A 512 -20.64 -16.68 -18.62
CA SER A 512 -19.49 -16.71 -19.54
C SER A 512 -19.76 -16.03 -20.88
N HIS A 513 -20.93 -16.28 -21.47
CA HIS A 513 -21.32 -15.78 -22.80
C HIS A 513 -22.74 -15.22 -22.75
N LEU A 514 -22.95 -14.05 -23.34
CA LEU A 514 -24.24 -13.34 -23.29
C LEU A 514 -25.20 -13.92 -24.33
N ASN A 515 -24.75 -14.08 -25.58
CA ASN A 515 -25.58 -14.51 -26.69
C ASN A 515 -25.89 -16.01 -26.72
N THR A 516 -25.44 -16.76 -25.71
CA THR A 516 -25.82 -18.17 -25.49
C THR A 516 -26.98 -18.30 -24.49
N ARG A 517 -27.47 -17.19 -23.93
CA ARG A 517 -28.54 -17.21 -22.91
C ARG A 517 -29.92 -17.27 -23.56
N GLU A 518 -30.84 -18.01 -22.94
CA GLU A 518 -32.21 -18.22 -23.48
C GLU A 518 -33.01 -16.91 -23.64
N ASN A 519 -32.74 -15.91 -22.81
CA ASN A 519 -33.42 -14.61 -22.79
C ASN A 519 -32.69 -13.54 -23.64
N TYR A 520 -31.60 -13.89 -24.32
CA TYR A 520 -30.98 -13.04 -25.33
C TYR A 520 -31.62 -13.32 -26.70
N PRO A 521 -31.91 -12.31 -27.54
CA PRO A 521 -31.63 -10.89 -27.36
C PRO A 521 -32.75 -10.10 -26.66
N GLU A 522 -33.90 -10.73 -26.34
CA GLU A 522 -35.11 -10.04 -25.89
C GLU A 522 -34.89 -9.20 -24.62
N ALA A 523 -34.12 -9.71 -23.66
CA ALA A 523 -33.82 -8.99 -22.43
C ALA A 523 -32.98 -7.73 -22.66
N ILE A 524 -32.03 -7.76 -23.61
CA ILE A 524 -31.22 -6.59 -23.98
C ILE A 524 -32.10 -5.57 -24.73
N MET A 525 -33.00 -6.03 -25.60
CA MET A 525 -33.97 -5.15 -26.27
C MET A 525 -34.92 -4.48 -25.27
N ALA A 526 -35.46 -5.24 -24.30
CA ALA A 526 -36.31 -4.69 -23.24
C ALA A 526 -35.57 -3.66 -22.38
N LEU A 527 -34.29 -3.91 -22.08
CA LEU A 527 -33.46 -2.92 -21.38
C LEU A 527 -33.27 -1.66 -22.21
N ARG A 528 -33.02 -1.78 -23.53
CA ARG A 528 -32.90 -0.65 -24.45
C ARG A 528 -34.18 0.19 -24.51
N GLU A 529 -35.35 -0.44 -24.59
CA GLU A 529 -36.65 0.25 -24.54
C GLU A 529 -36.84 0.97 -23.20
N ALA A 530 -36.41 0.36 -22.09
CA ALA A 530 -36.45 0.95 -20.76
C ALA A 530 -35.47 2.13 -20.54
N VAL A 531 -34.53 2.37 -21.46
CA VAL A 531 -33.60 3.51 -21.45
C VAL A 531 -34.16 4.72 -22.19
N GLN A 532 -35.02 4.52 -23.20
CA GLN A 532 -35.62 5.61 -23.98
C GLN A 532 -36.51 6.52 -23.12
N PRO A 533 -36.53 7.85 -23.36
CA PRO A 533 -37.38 8.79 -22.65
C PRO A 533 -38.87 8.47 -22.84
N GLU A 534 -39.71 8.72 -21.82
CA GLU A 534 -41.16 8.39 -21.84
C GLU A 534 -41.91 8.99 -23.04
N GLU A 535 -41.48 10.14 -23.57
CA GLU A 535 -42.09 10.78 -24.75
C GLU A 535 -41.90 9.99 -26.06
N GLU A 536 -40.86 9.17 -26.18
CA GLU A 536 -40.62 8.31 -27.36
C GLU A 536 -41.28 6.94 -27.25
N ARG A 537 -41.55 6.46 -26.03
CA ARG A 537 -42.25 5.18 -25.81
C ARG A 537 -43.69 5.21 -26.28
N GLU A 538 -44.36 6.37 -26.21
CA GLU A 538 -45.74 6.51 -26.68
C GLU A 538 -45.82 6.55 -28.22
N THR A 539 -44.79 7.03 -28.92
CA THR A 539 -44.77 7.14 -30.39
C THR A 539 -44.34 5.86 -31.11
N ALA A 540 -43.67 4.92 -30.43
CA ALA A 540 -43.38 3.59 -30.96
C ALA A 540 -44.55 2.60 -30.84
N SER A 541 -45.58 2.95 -30.06
CA SER A 541 -46.80 2.15 -29.83
C SER A 541 -48.04 2.58 -30.62
N GLU A 542 -47.91 3.61 -31.46
CA GLU A 542 -48.88 4.00 -32.51
C GLU A 542 -48.40 3.56 -33.90
#